data_AF-A0A075AZ05-F1
#
_entry.id   AF-A0A075AZ05-F1
#
_cell.length_a   1.000
_cell.length_b   1.000
_cell.length_c   1.000
_cell.angle_alpha   90.00
_cell.angle_beta   90.00
_cell.angle_gamma   90.00
#
_symmetry.space_group_name_H-M   'P 1'
#
loop_
_entity.id
_entity.type
_entity.pdbx_description
1 polymer ?
#
loop_
_entity_poly.entity_id
_entity_poly.type
_entity_poly.pdbx_seq_one_letter_code
_entity_poly.pdbx_strand_id
1 'polypeptide(L)'
;MSSILKWANEKGEFVRQTSSFRNYIEKGSLHPPQANRYILYISLACPWAHRALIARKLKGLEDCIGLSIVDYLMSDQETETPGCIPDPLYGSKYLKDLYLRADPNYKVPVLWDRELNTIVNNESSEIIRIFNHAFDEWSSSKNFTLYPEQHSKEIDEMNTWIYDLINNGVYKAGFATNQDVLFEGLDRVEEILMNAEYLVGGVFTEADLRFEPVYFGHFKCNLKSLRDYPNIMKWTKRIMAIKGIKETVNMEHIKRVLIAAAVRTPVGSFCGQFSSLSAPELASVAIKEALNRSKISPDIIDEVFLGHVLSANVGQLPAKQAALLAHIPASVPCSNIGKVCSSGMKAVMIGAMSILSGQNQIVVAGGMESMSNCPFYSPEMRSGAKYGHKTFVDGVQRDGLTDAANGKLMGECAEITAEEYQIGRKEQGEILIKSDEELSKFDPEKMKMLKPVFKENGTITPANGSSLNDGASVLILISESKAKELGITSLAQIIAFDDEKFTTSPSIAIPKVLKRSGLSIEQIDYFEVTRNDVVALVNAKILNIPIEKLNEGILNPLVFKSSGARIITTLISILHQEGGKIGCAAICNGMGGASSIIISKC
;
A
#
# COMPACT_ATOMS: atom_id res chain seq x y z
N MET A 1 -38.78 -4.09 13.72
CA MET A 1 -37.53 -4.22 12.94
C MET A 1 -37.88 -4.87 11.62
N SER A 2 -37.57 -4.20 10.51
CA SER A 2 -37.86 -4.67 9.14
C SER A 2 -37.29 -6.07 8.91
N SER A 3 -38.03 -6.91 8.17
CA SER A 3 -37.61 -8.25 7.71
C SER A 3 -36.30 -8.24 6.91
N ILE A 4 -35.86 -7.06 6.46
CA ILE A 4 -34.60 -6.80 5.74
C ILE A 4 -33.34 -7.17 6.56
N LEU A 5 -33.42 -7.28 7.89
CA LEU A 5 -32.27 -7.60 8.74
C LEU A 5 -32.11 -9.11 9.06
N LYS A 6 -32.94 -10.00 8.52
CA LYS A 6 -32.73 -11.46 8.63
C LYS A 6 -31.78 -11.96 7.53
N TRP A 7 -30.52 -11.56 7.60
CA TRP A 7 -29.46 -12.04 6.71
C TRP A 7 -28.89 -13.40 7.16
N ALA A 8 -29.11 -13.78 8.41
CA ALA A 8 -28.72 -15.06 8.98
C ALA A 8 -29.93 -15.90 9.39
N ASN A 9 -29.83 -17.23 9.26
CA ASN A 9 -30.78 -18.15 9.89
C ASN A 9 -30.51 -18.27 11.40
N GLU A 10 -31.32 -19.06 12.11
CA GLU A 10 -31.20 -19.26 13.58
C GLU A 10 -29.85 -19.87 14.01
N LYS A 11 -29.06 -20.39 13.06
CA LYS A 11 -27.70 -20.92 13.28
C LYS A 11 -26.58 -19.91 12.93
N GLY A 12 -26.93 -18.69 12.51
CA GLY A 12 -25.97 -17.67 12.09
C GLY A 12 -25.53 -17.77 10.62
N GLU A 13 -26.04 -18.73 9.84
CA GLU A 13 -25.62 -18.95 8.46
C GLU A 13 -26.24 -17.90 7.54
N PHE A 14 -25.41 -17.27 6.69
CA PHE A 14 -25.92 -16.34 5.67
C PHE A 14 -26.84 -17.08 4.69
N VAL A 15 -28.12 -16.69 4.64
CA VAL A 15 -29.08 -17.22 3.68
C VAL A 15 -29.30 -16.18 2.60
N ARG A 16 -28.70 -16.42 1.43
CA ARG A 16 -28.93 -15.57 0.26
C ARG A 16 -30.40 -15.67 -0.17
N GLN A 17 -31.06 -14.53 -0.28
CA GLN A 17 -32.38 -14.45 -0.92
C GLN A 17 -32.24 -14.68 -2.44
N THR A 18 -33.12 -15.46 -3.06
CA THR A 18 -33.11 -15.81 -4.49
C THR A 18 -33.24 -14.58 -5.40
N SER A 19 -32.32 -14.36 -6.34
CA SER A 19 -32.29 -13.18 -7.26
C SER A 19 -33.67 -12.93 -7.91
N SER A 20 -34.20 -11.71 -7.77
CA SER A 20 -35.58 -11.36 -8.14
C SER A 20 -35.71 -10.72 -9.52
N PHE A 21 -34.64 -10.11 -10.04
CA PHE A 21 -34.62 -9.51 -11.37
C PHE A 21 -33.81 -10.39 -12.31
N ARG A 22 -34.51 -11.07 -13.23
CA ARG A 22 -33.95 -12.12 -14.11
C ARG A 22 -34.30 -11.86 -15.58
N ASN A 23 -34.57 -10.62 -15.96
CA ASN A 23 -34.82 -10.30 -17.37
C ASN A 23 -33.53 -10.44 -18.17
N TYR A 24 -33.66 -10.72 -19.47
CA TYR A 24 -32.56 -10.88 -20.41
C TYR A 24 -32.54 -9.75 -21.44
N ILE A 25 -31.35 -9.47 -21.98
CA ILE A 25 -31.17 -8.49 -23.05
C ILE A 25 -31.08 -9.24 -24.38
N GLU A 26 -32.15 -9.14 -25.17
CA GLU A 26 -32.30 -9.90 -26.42
C GLU A 26 -33.05 -9.09 -27.48
N LYS A 27 -32.74 -9.34 -28.76
CA LYS A 27 -33.40 -8.64 -29.87
C LYS A 27 -34.91 -8.91 -29.86
N GLY A 28 -35.71 -7.84 -29.90
CA GLY A 28 -37.18 -7.93 -29.86
C GLY A 28 -37.78 -8.16 -28.47
N SER A 29 -36.96 -8.20 -27.41
CA SER A 29 -37.44 -8.22 -26.03
C SER A 29 -37.75 -6.80 -25.52
N LEU A 30 -38.29 -6.70 -24.30
CA LEU A 30 -38.46 -5.43 -23.59
C LEU A 30 -37.13 -4.69 -23.39
N HIS A 31 -36.03 -5.42 -23.30
CA HIS A 31 -34.67 -4.92 -23.13
C HIS A 31 -33.81 -5.29 -24.36
N PRO A 32 -33.94 -4.59 -25.50
CA PRO A 32 -33.11 -4.84 -26.68
C PRO A 32 -31.64 -4.43 -26.46
N PRO A 33 -30.67 -5.16 -27.04
CA PRO A 33 -29.28 -4.73 -27.02
C PRO A 33 -29.13 -3.36 -27.70
N GLN A 34 -28.63 -2.37 -26.95
CA GLN A 34 -28.48 -1.00 -27.41
C GLN A 34 -27.32 -0.32 -26.67
N ALA A 35 -26.42 0.31 -27.42
CA ALA A 35 -25.33 1.08 -26.85
C ALA A 35 -25.84 2.26 -26.01
N ASN A 36 -25.17 2.53 -24.89
CA ASN A 36 -25.45 3.60 -23.93
C ASN A 36 -26.78 3.50 -23.15
N ARG A 37 -27.57 2.44 -23.36
CA ARG A 37 -28.83 2.20 -22.64
C ARG A 37 -28.62 1.58 -21.26
N TYR A 38 -27.54 0.82 -21.05
CA TYR A 38 -27.35 0.03 -19.84
C TYR A 38 -26.20 0.53 -18.97
N ILE A 39 -26.37 0.46 -17.65
CA ILE A 39 -25.31 0.74 -16.68
C ILE A 39 -25.14 -0.47 -15.76
N LEU A 40 -23.89 -0.88 -15.56
CA LEU A 40 -23.53 -1.84 -14.53
C LEU A 40 -23.16 -1.09 -13.24
N TYR A 41 -23.87 -1.35 -12.15
CA TYR A 41 -23.50 -0.87 -10.82
C TYR A 41 -22.87 -1.99 -10.01
N ILE A 42 -21.70 -1.72 -9.42
CA ILE A 42 -20.91 -2.72 -8.69
C ILE A 42 -20.31 -2.18 -7.39
N SER A 43 -19.99 -3.10 -6.49
CA SER A 43 -19.00 -2.92 -5.43
C SER A 43 -17.78 -3.78 -5.77
N LEU A 44 -16.57 -3.21 -5.72
CA LEU A 44 -15.33 -3.94 -6.04
C LEU A 44 -14.98 -5.03 -5.01
N ALA A 45 -15.54 -4.96 -3.81
CA ALA A 45 -15.40 -6.01 -2.81
C ALA A 45 -16.33 -7.21 -3.05
N CYS A 46 -17.36 -7.09 -3.90
CA CYS A 46 -18.32 -8.15 -4.16
C CYS A 46 -17.78 -9.14 -5.22
N PRO A 47 -17.56 -10.42 -4.87
CA PRO A 47 -17.08 -11.43 -5.81
C PRO A 47 -17.98 -11.58 -7.04
N TRP A 48 -19.30 -11.49 -6.87
CA TRP A 48 -20.27 -11.60 -7.98
C TRP A 48 -20.18 -10.42 -8.94
N ALA A 49 -20.12 -9.21 -8.40
CA ALA A 49 -20.09 -8.00 -9.21
C ALA A 49 -18.77 -7.86 -9.98
N HIS A 50 -17.66 -8.30 -9.38
CA HIS A 50 -16.35 -8.28 -10.01
C HIS A 50 -16.28 -9.17 -11.26
N ARG A 51 -16.95 -10.34 -11.28
CA ARG A 51 -17.01 -11.20 -12.48
C ARG A 51 -17.67 -10.49 -13.66
N ALA A 52 -18.78 -9.80 -13.41
CA ALA A 52 -19.46 -9.00 -14.44
C ALA A 52 -18.58 -7.84 -14.94
N LEU A 53 -17.82 -7.20 -14.04
CA LEU A 53 -16.86 -6.17 -14.42
C LEU A 53 -15.74 -6.72 -15.32
N ILE A 54 -15.16 -7.88 -14.96
CA ILE A 54 -14.14 -8.53 -15.80
C ILE A 54 -14.71 -8.88 -17.16
N ALA A 55 -15.92 -9.45 -17.23
CA ALA A 55 -16.57 -9.78 -18.50
C ALA A 55 -16.77 -8.53 -19.37
N ARG A 56 -17.28 -7.43 -18.78
CA ARG A 56 -17.41 -6.13 -19.46
C ARG A 56 -16.08 -5.65 -20.04
N LYS A 57 -14.99 -5.76 -19.26
CA LYS A 57 -13.65 -5.33 -19.64
C LYS A 57 -13.04 -6.18 -20.74
N LEU A 58 -13.13 -7.51 -20.63
CA LEU A 58 -12.55 -8.44 -21.61
C LEU A 58 -13.28 -8.42 -22.95
N LYS A 59 -14.61 -8.26 -22.92
CA LYS A 59 -15.42 -8.03 -24.12
C LYS A 59 -15.24 -6.62 -24.69
N GLY A 60 -14.51 -5.74 -24.01
CA GLY A 60 -14.23 -4.40 -24.50
C GLY A 60 -15.49 -3.55 -24.67
N LEU A 61 -16.43 -3.66 -23.72
CA LEU A 61 -17.75 -3.04 -23.75
C LEU A 61 -17.80 -1.69 -23.04
N GLU A 62 -16.64 -1.08 -22.76
CA GLU A 62 -16.59 0.13 -21.94
C GLU A 62 -17.32 1.33 -22.52
N ASP A 63 -17.33 1.43 -23.86
CA ASP A 63 -18.01 2.51 -24.61
C ASP A 63 -19.50 2.22 -24.85
N CYS A 64 -19.96 0.99 -24.55
CA CYS A 64 -21.32 0.54 -24.83
C CYS A 64 -22.17 0.45 -23.56
N ILE A 65 -21.58 -0.04 -22.46
CA ILE A 65 -22.25 -0.27 -21.19
C ILE A 65 -21.61 0.64 -20.15
N GLY A 66 -22.38 1.55 -19.55
CA GLY A 66 -21.89 2.43 -18.48
C GLY A 66 -21.46 1.64 -17.25
N LEU A 67 -20.64 2.26 -16.40
CA LEU A 67 -20.18 1.68 -15.14
C LEU A 67 -20.36 2.69 -14.01
N SER A 68 -20.87 2.23 -12.88
CA SER A 68 -20.82 2.96 -11.62
C SER A 68 -20.25 2.06 -10.53
N ILE A 69 -19.31 2.61 -9.75
CA ILE A 69 -18.63 1.93 -8.66
C ILE A 69 -19.07 2.64 -7.38
N VAL A 70 -19.83 1.93 -6.55
CA VAL A 70 -20.47 2.52 -5.37
C VAL A 70 -19.47 2.77 -4.24
N ASP A 71 -19.85 3.65 -3.32
CA ASP A 71 -19.06 4.00 -2.14
C ASP A 71 -18.77 2.75 -1.26
N TYR A 72 -17.48 2.48 -1.02
CA TYR A 72 -17.03 1.34 -0.22
C TYR A 72 -16.85 1.66 1.27
N LEU A 73 -16.87 2.93 1.66
CA LEU A 73 -16.76 3.38 3.05
C LEU A 73 -18.11 3.36 3.76
N MET A 74 -19.22 3.37 3.01
CA MET A 74 -20.58 3.47 3.54
C MET A 74 -20.74 4.63 4.54
N SER A 75 -19.97 5.72 4.34
CA SER A 75 -19.89 6.82 5.29
C SER A 75 -20.83 7.95 4.93
N ASP A 76 -21.45 8.58 5.93
CA ASP A 76 -22.33 9.73 5.71
C ASP A 76 -21.58 11.03 5.36
N GLN A 77 -20.24 11.01 5.31
CA GLN A 77 -19.42 12.19 4.99
C GLN A 77 -19.51 12.56 3.49
N GLU A 78 -19.56 13.85 3.16
CA GLU A 78 -19.82 14.38 1.80
C GLU A 78 -18.63 14.31 0.83
N THR A 79 -17.47 13.78 1.24
CA THR A 79 -16.27 13.76 0.40
C THR A 79 -16.33 12.69 -0.69
N GLU A 80 -15.86 13.01 -1.90
CA GLU A 80 -15.66 12.03 -2.97
C GLU A 80 -14.73 10.90 -2.51
N THR A 81 -15.20 9.67 -2.63
CA THR A 81 -14.47 8.47 -2.23
C THR A 81 -13.57 8.01 -3.39
N PRO A 82 -12.22 7.90 -3.21
CA PRO A 82 -11.29 7.60 -4.30
C PRO A 82 -11.62 6.30 -5.04
N GLY A 83 -11.57 6.33 -6.38
CA GLY A 83 -11.82 5.16 -7.23
C GLY A 83 -13.28 4.73 -7.34
N CYS A 84 -14.22 5.45 -6.73
CA CYS A 84 -15.65 5.32 -7.03
C CYS A 84 -15.99 6.03 -8.35
N ILE A 85 -17.02 5.52 -9.04
CA ILE A 85 -17.56 6.16 -10.26
C ILE A 85 -18.98 6.57 -9.91
N PRO A 86 -19.26 7.89 -9.79
CA PRO A 86 -20.56 8.41 -9.38
C PRO A 86 -21.69 7.85 -10.25
N ASP A 87 -22.87 7.69 -9.65
CA ASP A 87 -24.08 7.35 -10.40
C ASP A 87 -24.41 8.47 -11.40
N PRO A 88 -24.33 8.21 -12.73
CA PRO A 88 -24.51 9.25 -13.73
C PRO A 88 -25.98 9.63 -13.95
N LEU A 89 -26.93 8.91 -13.33
CA LEU A 89 -28.36 9.15 -13.52
C LEU A 89 -28.95 10.00 -12.41
N TYR A 90 -28.66 9.66 -11.15
CA TYR A 90 -29.40 10.22 -10.03
C TYR A 90 -28.52 10.75 -8.91
N GLY A 91 -27.18 10.70 -9.06
CA GLY A 91 -26.25 11.08 -7.99
C GLY A 91 -26.41 10.20 -6.74
N SER A 92 -26.88 8.95 -6.91
CA SER A 92 -27.05 8.01 -5.81
C SER A 92 -25.73 7.76 -5.09
N LYS A 93 -25.70 7.96 -3.76
CA LYS A 93 -24.49 7.76 -2.95
C LYS A 93 -24.27 6.29 -2.64
N TYR A 94 -25.36 5.56 -2.40
CA TYR A 94 -25.33 4.14 -2.07
C TYR A 94 -26.18 3.35 -3.06
N LEU A 95 -25.80 2.09 -3.29
CA LEU A 95 -26.59 1.22 -4.18
C LEU A 95 -28.03 1.00 -3.70
N LYS A 96 -28.25 1.02 -2.37
CA LYS A 96 -29.59 0.91 -1.78
C LYS A 96 -30.53 2.00 -2.31
N ASP A 97 -30.00 3.17 -2.68
CA ASP A 97 -30.81 4.31 -3.13
C ASP A 97 -31.39 4.05 -4.53
N LEU A 98 -30.70 3.26 -5.36
CA LEU A 98 -31.21 2.78 -6.64
C LEU A 98 -32.25 1.66 -6.47
N TYR A 99 -32.03 0.79 -5.49
CA TYR A 99 -33.01 -0.25 -5.16
C TYR A 99 -34.32 0.32 -4.66
N LEU A 100 -34.29 1.24 -3.71
CA LEU A 100 -35.51 1.90 -3.21
C LEU A 100 -36.35 2.55 -4.33
N ARG A 101 -35.77 2.80 -5.51
CA ARG A 101 -36.49 3.27 -6.70
C ARG A 101 -37.14 2.15 -7.52
N ALA A 102 -36.54 0.97 -7.58
CA ALA A 102 -37.02 -0.16 -8.39
C ALA A 102 -37.77 -1.25 -7.58
N ASP A 103 -37.24 -1.64 -6.42
CA ASP A 103 -37.83 -2.60 -5.47
C ASP A 103 -37.12 -2.48 -4.10
N PRO A 104 -37.87 -2.42 -2.97
CA PRO A 104 -37.31 -2.34 -1.62
C PRO A 104 -36.37 -3.49 -1.19
N ASN A 105 -36.25 -4.60 -1.93
CA ASN A 105 -35.32 -5.70 -1.62
C ASN A 105 -34.05 -5.69 -2.53
N TYR A 106 -32.86 -5.51 -1.94
CA TYR A 106 -31.61 -5.21 -2.66
C TYR A 106 -30.63 -6.39 -2.87
N LYS A 107 -29.81 -6.37 -3.96
CA LYS A 107 -28.70 -7.30 -4.29
C LYS A 107 -27.57 -6.63 -5.10
N VAL A 108 -26.46 -7.32 -5.37
CA VAL A 108 -25.38 -6.86 -6.26
C VAL A 108 -24.88 -8.04 -7.09
N PRO A 109 -24.43 -7.85 -8.35
CA PRO A 109 -24.42 -6.62 -9.17
C PRO A 109 -25.82 -6.17 -9.63
N VAL A 110 -25.90 -4.96 -10.22
CA VAL A 110 -27.12 -4.45 -10.86
C VAL A 110 -26.83 -4.05 -12.29
N LEU A 111 -27.54 -4.67 -13.24
CA LEU A 111 -27.62 -4.20 -14.62
C LEU A 111 -28.88 -3.36 -14.78
N TRP A 112 -28.72 -2.06 -14.95
CA TRP A 112 -29.80 -1.07 -14.98
C TRP A 112 -30.15 -0.67 -16.41
N ASP A 113 -31.45 -0.55 -16.70
CA ASP A 113 -31.98 0.01 -17.93
C ASP A 113 -32.34 1.48 -17.74
N ARG A 114 -31.61 2.36 -18.42
CA ARG A 114 -31.79 3.81 -18.31
C ARG A 114 -33.09 4.31 -18.93
N GLU A 115 -33.60 3.63 -19.95
CA GLU A 115 -34.81 4.05 -20.67
C GLU A 115 -36.06 3.66 -19.90
N LEU A 116 -36.06 2.43 -19.35
CA LEU A 116 -37.19 1.91 -18.58
C LEU A 116 -37.11 2.23 -17.08
N ASN A 117 -36.01 2.84 -16.62
CA ASN A 117 -35.75 3.18 -15.22
C ASN A 117 -35.95 1.98 -14.27
N THR A 118 -35.40 0.82 -14.64
CA THR A 118 -35.58 -0.42 -13.87
C THR A 118 -34.34 -1.31 -13.92
N ILE A 119 -34.29 -2.28 -13.01
CA ILE A 119 -33.27 -3.33 -12.98
C ILE A 119 -33.63 -4.39 -14.02
N VAL A 120 -32.71 -4.64 -14.96
CA VAL A 120 -32.82 -5.73 -15.93
C VAL A 120 -32.51 -7.06 -15.24
N ASN A 121 -31.32 -7.15 -14.65
CA ASN A 121 -30.81 -8.38 -14.10
C ASN A 121 -29.91 -8.10 -12.88
N ASN A 122 -29.96 -8.97 -11.87
CA ASN A 122 -29.09 -8.92 -10.70
C ASN A 122 -28.42 -10.27 -10.36
N GLU A 123 -28.41 -11.21 -11.32
CA GLU A 123 -27.69 -12.46 -11.22
C GLU A 123 -26.40 -12.41 -12.04
N SER A 124 -25.25 -12.54 -11.37
CA SER A 124 -23.93 -12.34 -11.99
C SER A 124 -23.64 -13.30 -13.14
N SER A 125 -24.04 -14.57 -13.04
CA SER A 125 -23.82 -15.55 -14.12
C SER A 125 -24.60 -15.19 -15.38
N GLU A 126 -25.82 -14.71 -15.23
CA GLU A 126 -26.66 -14.27 -16.36
C GLU A 126 -26.12 -12.99 -16.97
N ILE A 127 -25.70 -12.03 -16.16
CA ILE A 127 -25.09 -10.78 -16.65
C ILE A 127 -23.82 -11.06 -17.47
N ILE A 128 -22.98 -12.01 -17.04
CA ILE A 128 -21.79 -12.42 -17.80
C ILE A 128 -22.21 -12.97 -19.18
N ARG A 129 -23.23 -13.83 -19.23
CA ARG A 129 -23.74 -14.38 -20.50
C ARG A 129 -24.38 -13.31 -21.39
N ILE A 130 -25.12 -12.37 -20.79
CA ILE A 130 -25.66 -11.20 -21.49
C ILE A 130 -24.52 -10.40 -22.13
N PHE A 131 -23.47 -10.07 -21.38
CA PHE A 131 -22.30 -9.35 -21.92
C PHE A 131 -21.53 -10.17 -22.96
N ASN A 132 -21.51 -11.50 -22.81
CA ASN A 132 -20.81 -12.38 -23.72
C ASN A 132 -21.45 -12.42 -25.12
N HIS A 133 -22.77 -12.28 -25.22
CA HIS A 133 -23.53 -12.50 -26.47
C HIS A 133 -24.32 -11.28 -26.96
N ALA A 134 -25.09 -10.64 -26.08
CA ALA A 134 -26.08 -9.63 -26.48
C ALA A 134 -25.44 -8.38 -27.13
N PHE A 135 -24.19 -8.07 -26.74
CA PHE A 135 -23.48 -6.87 -27.16
C PHE A 135 -22.31 -7.13 -28.12
N ASP A 136 -22.26 -8.30 -28.76
CA ASP A 136 -21.15 -8.68 -29.67
C ASP A 136 -20.93 -7.68 -30.81
N GLU A 137 -21.98 -7.01 -31.27
CA GLU A 137 -21.89 -5.98 -32.31
C GLU A 137 -20.99 -4.79 -31.89
N TRP A 138 -21.02 -4.43 -30.60
CA TRP A 138 -20.25 -3.32 -30.02
C TRP A 138 -18.96 -3.77 -29.32
N SER A 139 -18.71 -5.08 -29.23
CA SER A 139 -17.49 -5.64 -28.65
C SER A 139 -16.27 -5.21 -29.47
N SER A 140 -15.28 -4.60 -28.82
CA SER A 140 -13.96 -4.38 -29.44
C SER A 140 -13.13 -5.68 -29.51
N SER A 141 -13.56 -6.73 -28.81
CA SER A 141 -12.98 -8.08 -28.81
C SER A 141 -13.83 -9.06 -29.66
N LYS A 142 -13.96 -8.79 -30.97
CA LYS A 142 -14.94 -9.47 -31.87
C LYS A 142 -14.81 -11.00 -32.02
N ASN A 143 -13.71 -11.59 -31.57
CA ASN A 143 -13.48 -13.05 -31.63
C ASN A 143 -13.26 -13.69 -30.26
N PHE A 144 -13.52 -12.96 -29.18
CA PHE A 144 -13.37 -13.46 -27.82
C PHE A 144 -14.73 -13.88 -27.26
N THR A 145 -14.81 -15.11 -26.76
CA THR A 145 -15.97 -15.64 -26.04
C THR A 145 -15.52 -16.26 -24.73
N LEU A 146 -16.28 -15.99 -23.67
CA LEU A 146 -16.15 -16.65 -22.37
C LEU A 146 -16.95 -17.95 -22.31
N TYR A 147 -17.77 -18.23 -23.33
CA TYR A 147 -18.62 -19.40 -23.44
C TYR A 147 -18.48 -20.06 -24.82
N PRO A 148 -17.35 -20.76 -25.10
CA PRO A 148 -17.19 -21.54 -26.33
C PRO A 148 -18.20 -22.69 -26.38
N GLU A 149 -18.97 -22.81 -27.47
CA GLU A 149 -20.02 -23.83 -27.60
C GLU A 149 -19.52 -25.27 -27.39
N GLN A 150 -18.31 -25.58 -27.88
CA GLN A 150 -17.69 -26.89 -27.74
C GLN A 150 -17.43 -27.31 -26.28
N HIS A 151 -17.33 -26.34 -25.36
CA HIS A 151 -17.10 -26.55 -23.93
C HIS A 151 -18.32 -26.19 -23.06
N SER A 152 -19.45 -25.82 -23.68
CA SER A 152 -20.66 -25.34 -22.98
C SER A 152 -21.10 -26.25 -21.82
N LYS A 153 -21.17 -27.56 -22.07
CA LYS A 153 -21.54 -28.56 -21.06
C LYS A 153 -20.57 -28.60 -19.88
N GLU A 154 -19.26 -28.58 -20.15
CA GLU A 154 -18.22 -28.59 -19.12
C GLU A 154 -18.26 -27.30 -18.28
N ILE A 155 -18.50 -26.15 -18.93
CA ILE A 155 -18.64 -24.85 -18.28
C ILE A 155 -19.86 -24.83 -17.35
N ASP A 156 -21.02 -25.35 -17.80
CA ASP A 156 -22.24 -25.42 -17.01
C ASP A 156 -22.07 -26.33 -15.78
N GLU A 157 -21.49 -27.52 -15.97
CA GLU A 157 -21.17 -28.45 -14.89
C GLU A 157 -20.21 -27.83 -13.87
N MET A 158 -19.16 -27.15 -14.35
CA MET A 158 -18.18 -26.46 -13.53
C MET A 158 -18.80 -25.33 -12.72
N ASN A 159 -19.56 -24.44 -13.37
CA ASN A 159 -20.20 -23.31 -12.71
C ASN A 159 -21.24 -23.75 -11.66
N THR A 160 -21.92 -24.88 -11.85
CA THR A 160 -22.94 -25.35 -10.90
C THR A 160 -22.37 -25.50 -9.50
N TRP A 161 -21.29 -26.27 -9.33
CA TRP A 161 -20.71 -26.48 -8.00
C TRP A 161 -19.83 -25.30 -7.56
N ILE A 162 -19.16 -24.60 -8.47
CA ILE A 162 -18.41 -23.38 -8.12
C ILE A 162 -19.35 -22.33 -7.54
N TYR A 163 -20.54 -22.20 -8.11
CA TYR A 163 -21.54 -21.26 -7.61
C TYR A 163 -21.91 -21.57 -6.16
N ASP A 164 -22.14 -22.85 -5.84
CA ASP A 164 -22.60 -23.27 -4.51
C ASP A 164 -21.50 -23.32 -3.46
N LEU A 165 -20.34 -23.87 -3.81
CA LEU A 165 -19.21 -24.11 -2.91
C LEU A 165 -18.26 -22.90 -2.81
N ILE A 166 -18.18 -22.04 -3.82
CA ILE A 166 -17.22 -20.93 -3.82
C ILE A 166 -17.94 -19.59 -3.84
N ASN A 167 -18.73 -19.29 -4.87
CA ASN A 167 -19.37 -17.98 -4.99
C ASN A 167 -20.36 -17.71 -3.85
N ASN A 168 -21.20 -18.68 -3.50
CA ASN A 168 -22.05 -18.64 -2.31
C ASN A 168 -21.30 -19.14 -1.07
N GLY A 169 -20.36 -20.07 -1.24
CA GLY A 169 -19.58 -20.65 -0.15
C GLY A 169 -18.81 -19.61 0.66
N VAL A 170 -18.25 -18.57 0.02
CA VAL A 170 -17.58 -17.48 0.75
C VAL A 170 -18.51 -16.72 1.70
N TYR A 171 -19.79 -16.55 1.34
CA TYR A 171 -20.78 -15.92 2.21
C TYR A 171 -21.26 -16.90 3.29
N LYS A 172 -21.42 -18.18 2.95
CA LYS A 172 -21.76 -19.22 3.92
C LYS A 172 -20.66 -19.35 4.97
N ALA A 173 -19.40 -19.35 4.55
CA ALA A 173 -18.23 -19.49 5.41
C ALA A 173 -17.93 -18.22 6.22
N GLY A 174 -17.94 -17.05 5.58
CA GLY A 174 -17.48 -15.81 6.22
C GLY A 174 -18.37 -15.30 7.37
N PHE A 175 -19.60 -15.78 7.45
CA PHE A 175 -20.56 -15.42 8.49
C PHE A 175 -20.97 -16.58 9.40
N ALA A 176 -20.46 -17.80 9.15
CA ALA A 176 -20.75 -18.98 9.96
C ALA A 176 -19.61 -19.34 10.91
N THR A 177 -19.90 -20.25 11.85
CA THR A 177 -18.91 -20.85 12.75
C THR A 177 -18.06 -21.94 12.08
N ASN A 178 -18.48 -22.42 10.91
CA ASN A 178 -17.78 -23.41 10.09
C ASN A 178 -17.52 -22.82 8.67
N GLN A 179 -16.32 -23.03 8.14
CA GLN A 179 -15.91 -22.55 6.81
C GLN A 179 -15.68 -23.68 5.77
N ASP A 180 -15.89 -24.95 6.14
CA ASP A 180 -15.56 -26.14 5.33
C ASP A 180 -16.09 -26.06 3.90
N VAL A 181 -17.31 -25.56 3.70
CA VAL A 181 -17.97 -25.45 2.39
C VAL A 181 -17.11 -24.71 1.36
N LEU A 182 -16.47 -23.60 1.78
CA LEU A 182 -15.59 -22.85 0.87
C LEU A 182 -14.31 -23.63 0.57
N PHE A 183 -13.69 -24.19 1.61
CA PHE A 183 -12.39 -24.85 1.48
C PHE A 183 -12.50 -26.19 0.74
N GLU A 184 -13.63 -26.89 0.82
CA GLU A 184 -13.95 -28.03 -0.06
C GLU A 184 -13.96 -27.61 -1.53
N GLY A 185 -14.60 -26.48 -1.85
CA GLY A 185 -14.59 -25.91 -3.18
C GLY A 185 -13.18 -25.52 -3.65
N LEU A 186 -12.38 -24.89 -2.79
CA LEU A 186 -11.00 -24.50 -3.12
C LEU A 186 -10.07 -25.72 -3.25
N ASP A 187 -10.19 -26.73 -2.39
CA ASP A 187 -9.43 -27.97 -2.47
C ASP A 187 -9.73 -28.70 -3.80
N ARG A 188 -11.00 -28.72 -4.23
CA ARG A 188 -11.39 -29.28 -5.54
C ARG A 188 -10.81 -28.50 -6.72
N VAL A 189 -10.80 -27.18 -6.65
CA VAL A 189 -10.18 -26.32 -7.67
C VAL A 189 -8.67 -26.59 -7.77
N GLU A 190 -8.00 -26.70 -6.62
CA GLU A 190 -6.56 -26.98 -6.56
C GLU A 190 -6.23 -28.31 -7.24
N GLU A 191 -7.05 -29.34 -7.02
CA GLU A 191 -6.89 -30.65 -7.67
C GLU A 191 -7.09 -30.57 -9.19
N ILE A 192 -8.10 -29.83 -9.68
CA ILE A 192 -8.32 -29.62 -11.12
C ILE A 192 -7.10 -28.92 -11.75
N LEU A 193 -6.63 -27.85 -11.12
CA LEU A 193 -5.53 -27.01 -11.61
C LEU A 193 -4.16 -27.69 -11.48
N MET A 194 -4.05 -28.81 -10.77
CA MET A 194 -2.85 -29.64 -10.78
C MET A 194 -2.53 -30.16 -12.19
N ASN A 195 -3.56 -30.46 -12.98
CA ASN A 195 -3.42 -31.08 -14.30
C ASN A 195 -3.96 -30.21 -15.46
N ALA A 196 -4.54 -29.05 -15.17
CA ALA A 196 -5.15 -28.16 -16.16
C ALA A 196 -4.61 -26.74 -16.08
N GLU A 197 -4.64 -26.02 -17.20
CA GLU A 197 -4.22 -24.61 -17.22
C GLU A 197 -5.30 -23.68 -16.67
N TYR A 198 -6.56 -24.03 -16.93
CA TYR A 198 -7.79 -23.36 -16.53
C TYR A 198 -8.78 -24.38 -15.99
N LEU A 199 -9.90 -23.92 -15.46
CA LEU A 199 -10.90 -24.83 -14.87
C LEU A 199 -11.55 -25.74 -15.92
N VAL A 200 -11.64 -25.29 -17.16
CA VAL A 200 -12.14 -26.07 -18.29
C VAL A 200 -10.97 -26.37 -19.25
N GLY A 201 -10.11 -27.30 -18.81
CA GLY A 201 -8.96 -27.77 -19.58
C GLY A 201 -7.93 -26.67 -19.89
N GLY A 202 -7.68 -26.45 -21.17
CA GLY A 202 -6.74 -25.43 -21.67
C GLY A 202 -7.40 -24.10 -22.06
N VAL A 203 -8.69 -23.92 -21.78
CA VAL A 203 -9.47 -22.78 -22.28
C VAL A 203 -9.91 -21.89 -21.13
N PHE A 204 -9.64 -20.59 -21.26
CA PHE A 204 -10.12 -19.58 -20.32
C PHE A 204 -11.59 -19.28 -20.59
N THR A 205 -12.45 -19.48 -19.58
CA THR A 205 -13.92 -19.38 -19.72
C THR A 205 -14.56 -18.54 -18.61
N GLU A 206 -15.88 -18.38 -18.64
CA GLU A 206 -16.61 -17.72 -17.54
C GLU A 206 -16.45 -18.41 -16.18
N ALA A 207 -16.14 -19.71 -16.15
CA ALA A 207 -15.85 -20.45 -14.92
C ALA A 207 -14.58 -19.91 -14.23
N ASP A 208 -13.62 -19.42 -15.01
CA ASP A 208 -12.36 -18.89 -14.50
C ASP A 208 -12.47 -17.46 -13.95
N LEU A 209 -13.55 -16.74 -14.28
CA LEU A 209 -13.79 -15.40 -13.75
C LEU A 209 -14.06 -15.49 -12.25
N ARG A 210 -13.04 -15.25 -11.43
CA ARG A 210 -13.16 -15.25 -9.96
C ARG A 210 -12.38 -14.11 -9.34
N PHE A 211 -12.81 -13.73 -8.14
CA PHE A 211 -12.16 -12.68 -7.37
C PHE A 211 -11.85 -13.16 -5.96
N GLU A 212 -10.65 -13.69 -5.81
CA GLU A 212 -10.19 -14.35 -4.58
C GLU A 212 -9.59 -13.41 -3.50
N PRO A 213 -9.04 -12.21 -3.80
CA PRO A 213 -8.41 -11.35 -2.78
C PRO A 213 -9.31 -10.94 -1.61
N VAL A 214 -10.63 -11.00 -1.77
CA VAL A 214 -11.61 -10.65 -0.73
C VAL A 214 -11.90 -11.78 0.25
N TYR A 215 -11.63 -13.05 -0.09
CA TYR A 215 -12.08 -14.21 0.70
C TYR A 215 -11.45 -14.23 2.10
N PHE A 216 -10.11 -14.20 2.14
CA PHE A 216 -9.37 -14.25 3.39
C PHE A 216 -9.51 -12.97 4.22
N GLY A 217 -9.45 -11.81 3.56
CA GLY A 217 -9.46 -10.51 4.24
C GLY A 217 -10.85 -10.02 4.62
N HIS A 218 -11.71 -9.81 3.61
CA HIS A 218 -13.01 -9.16 3.77
C HIS A 218 -14.07 -10.13 4.35
N PHE A 219 -14.11 -11.36 3.84
CA PHE A 219 -15.03 -12.40 4.31
C PHE A 219 -14.46 -13.23 5.46
N LYS A 220 -13.24 -12.94 5.95
CA LYS A 220 -12.61 -13.67 7.08
C LYS A 220 -12.55 -15.19 6.88
N CYS A 221 -12.52 -15.66 5.64
CA CYS A 221 -12.40 -17.08 5.35
C CYS A 221 -10.93 -17.50 5.51
N ASN A 222 -10.55 -17.89 6.73
CA ASN A 222 -9.18 -17.93 7.20
C ASN A 222 -8.67 -19.32 7.64
N LEU A 223 -9.34 -20.42 7.27
CA LEU A 223 -8.79 -21.77 7.51
C LEU A 223 -7.48 -22.01 6.74
N LYS A 224 -7.41 -21.54 5.48
CA LYS A 224 -6.19 -21.51 4.66
C LYS A 224 -6.14 -20.19 3.89
N SER A 225 -4.94 -19.73 3.56
CA SER A 225 -4.75 -18.65 2.61
C SER A 225 -4.66 -19.21 1.19
N LEU A 226 -4.83 -18.37 0.17
CA LEU A 226 -4.62 -18.79 -1.23
C LEU A 226 -3.20 -19.31 -1.49
N ARG A 227 -2.22 -18.97 -0.65
CA ARG A 227 -0.81 -19.40 -0.83
C ARG A 227 -0.61 -20.86 -0.51
N ASP A 228 -1.48 -21.40 0.32
CA ASP A 228 -1.49 -22.80 0.68
C ASP A 228 -2.00 -23.66 -0.50
N TYR A 229 -2.45 -23.00 -1.58
CA TYR A 229 -2.90 -23.57 -2.84
C TYR A 229 -1.94 -23.20 -4.00
N PRO A 230 -0.85 -23.95 -4.21
CA PRO A 230 0.17 -23.60 -5.21
C PRO A 230 -0.37 -23.54 -6.65
N ASN A 231 -1.32 -24.41 -7.02
CA ASN A 231 -1.87 -24.41 -8.38
C ASN A 231 -2.87 -23.26 -8.57
N ILE A 232 -3.72 -22.96 -7.58
CA ILE A 232 -4.55 -21.75 -7.57
C ILE A 232 -3.67 -20.50 -7.68
N MET A 233 -2.58 -20.39 -6.92
CA MET A 233 -1.68 -19.23 -7.02
C MET A 233 -1.08 -19.06 -8.42
N LYS A 234 -0.71 -20.16 -9.08
CA LYS A 234 -0.19 -20.14 -10.45
C LYS A 234 -1.28 -19.70 -11.44
N TRP A 235 -2.47 -20.25 -11.30
CA TRP A 235 -3.65 -19.92 -12.10
C TRP A 235 -4.09 -18.45 -11.92
N THR A 236 -4.18 -17.95 -10.68
CA THR A 236 -4.52 -16.56 -10.36
C THR A 236 -3.50 -15.58 -10.94
N LYS A 237 -2.19 -15.89 -10.88
CA LYS A 237 -1.15 -15.08 -11.53
C LYS A 237 -1.33 -15.03 -13.06
N ARG A 238 -1.70 -16.15 -13.67
CA ARG A 238 -1.96 -16.24 -15.12
C ARG A 238 -3.15 -15.36 -15.52
N ILE A 239 -4.26 -15.45 -14.79
CA ILE A 239 -5.45 -14.63 -15.02
C ILE A 239 -5.13 -13.14 -14.85
N MET A 240 -4.41 -12.76 -13.79
CA MET A 240 -4.01 -11.37 -13.57
C MET A 240 -3.07 -10.82 -14.64
N ALA A 241 -2.39 -11.70 -15.40
CA ALA A 241 -1.56 -11.31 -16.54
C ALA A 241 -2.37 -11.09 -17.84
N ILE A 242 -3.64 -11.51 -17.89
CA ILE A 242 -4.53 -11.21 -19.02
C ILE A 242 -4.79 -9.70 -19.06
N LYS A 243 -4.52 -9.08 -20.21
CA LYS A 243 -4.70 -7.64 -20.43
C LYS A 243 -6.11 -7.21 -20.06
N GLY A 244 -6.23 -6.15 -19.27
CA GLY A 244 -7.51 -5.60 -18.81
C GLY A 244 -7.96 -6.12 -17.43
N ILE A 245 -7.65 -7.35 -17.04
CA ILE A 245 -8.16 -7.90 -15.76
C ILE A 245 -7.60 -7.14 -14.56
N LYS A 246 -6.29 -6.85 -14.53
CA LYS A 246 -5.67 -6.11 -13.43
C LYS A 246 -6.32 -4.73 -13.19
N GLU A 247 -6.82 -4.09 -14.25
CA GLU A 247 -7.49 -2.77 -14.18
C GLU A 247 -8.86 -2.83 -13.51
N THR A 248 -9.45 -4.02 -13.39
CA THR A 248 -10.75 -4.23 -12.72
C THR A 248 -10.64 -4.35 -11.21
N VAL A 249 -9.42 -4.45 -10.67
CA VAL A 249 -9.14 -4.71 -9.26
C VAL A 249 -8.66 -3.44 -8.56
N ASN A 250 -9.35 -3.03 -7.50
CA ASN A 250 -8.86 -1.99 -6.60
C ASN A 250 -8.72 -2.54 -5.17
N MET A 251 -7.47 -2.80 -4.75
CA MET A 251 -7.19 -3.35 -3.41
C MET A 251 -7.53 -2.37 -2.28
N GLU A 252 -7.54 -1.06 -2.53
CA GLU A 252 -7.91 -0.06 -1.52
C GLU A 252 -9.38 -0.23 -1.08
N HIS A 253 -10.26 -0.56 -2.03
CA HIS A 253 -11.68 -0.82 -1.77
C HIS A 253 -11.92 -2.12 -0.99
N ILE A 254 -10.89 -2.95 -0.83
CA ILE A 254 -11.01 -4.32 -0.33
C ILE A 254 -10.29 -4.51 0.99
N LYS A 255 -9.05 -4.03 1.07
CA LYS A 255 -8.19 -4.18 2.23
C LYS A 255 -7.39 -2.90 2.44
N ARG A 256 -7.54 -2.33 3.63
CA ARG A 256 -6.85 -1.12 4.04
C ARG A 256 -5.80 -1.42 5.10
N VAL A 257 -4.69 -0.69 5.03
CA VAL A 257 -3.62 -0.71 6.01
C VAL A 257 -3.69 0.56 6.83
N LEU A 258 -3.85 0.39 8.13
CA LEU A 258 -3.88 1.47 9.09
C LEU A 258 -2.57 1.50 9.88
N ILE A 259 -2.27 2.66 10.45
CA ILE A 259 -1.14 2.91 11.34
C ILE A 259 -1.72 3.08 12.75
N ALA A 260 -1.59 2.06 13.60
CA ALA A 260 -2.11 2.08 14.96
C ALA A 260 -1.28 2.95 15.91
N ALA A 261 0.03 2.99 15.70
CA ALA A 261 0.94 3.86 16.43
C ALA A 261 2.15 4.21 15.56
N ALA A 262 2.74 5.39 15.79
CA ALA A 262 4.00 5.82 15.20
C ALA A 262 4.83 6.49 16.30
N VAL A 263 6.05 6.00 16.51
CA VAL A 263 6.93 6.41 17.60
C VAL A 263 8.35 6.57 17.06
N ARG A 264 9.10 7.51 17.65
CA ARG A 264 10.53 7.66 17.42
C ARG A 264 11.25 7.93 18.72
N THR A 265 12.52 7.57 18.80
CA THR A 265 13.43 8.11 19.80
C THR A 265 13.67 9.61 19.51
N PRO A 266 14.24 10.36 20.47
CA PRO A 266 15.01 11.56 20.11
C PRO A 266 16.11 11.18 19.10
N VAL A 267 16.64 12.15 18.37
CA VAL A 267 17.79 11.92 17.49
C VAL A 267 19.05 12.41 18.18
N GLY A 268 20.02 11.52 18.37
CA GLY A 268 21.29 11.82 19.03
C GLY A 268 22.35 12.30 18.04
N SER A 269 23.18 13.26 18.44
CA SER A 269 24.38 13.63 17.68
C SER A 269 25.38 12.48 17.60
N PHE A 270 26.18 12.44 16.53
CA PHE A 270 27.33 11.54 16.42
C PHE A 270 28.30 11.68 17.59
N CYS A 271 28.67 10.54 18.17
CA CYS A 271 29.43 10.44 19.42
C CYS A 271 28.82 11.24 20.59
N GLY A 272 27.50 11.45 20.57
CA GLY A 272 26.73 12.19 21.57
C GLY A 272 26.06 11.29 22.59
N GLN A 273 24.90 11.73 23.10
CA GLN A 273 24.19 11.08 24.22
C GLN A 273 23.79 9.61 23.99
N PHE A 274 23.59 9.20 22.73
CA PHE A 274 23.18 7.83 22.38
C PHE A 274 24.33 6.95 21.89
N SER A 275 25.58 7.43 21.92
CA SER A 275 26.74 6.66 21.47
C SER A 275 26.99 5.38 22.27
N SER A 276 26.48 5.29 23.51
CA SER A 276 26.54 4.09 24.34
C SER A 276 25.51 3.01 23.97
N LEU A 277 24.54 3.33 23.10
CA LEU A 277 23.44 2.44 22.73
C LEU A 277 23.61 1.95 21.30
N SER A 278 23.40 0.65 21.09
CA SER A 278 23.34 0.04 19.77
C SER A 278 22.03 0.39 19.03
N ALA A 279 22.03 0.23 17.70
CA ALA A 279 20.82 0.45 16.90
C ALA A 279 19.62 -0.44 17.34
N PRO A 280 19.80 -1.74 17.65
CA PRO A 280 18.72 -2.57 18.18
C PRO A 280 18.17 -2.11 19.53
N GLU A 281 19.00 -1.59 20.43
CA GLU A 281 18.55 -1.06 21.72
C GLU A 281 17.67 0.18 21.53
N LEU A 282 18.09 1.12 20.68
CA LEU A 282 17.29 2.29 20.31
C LEU A 282 15.94 1.89 19.70
N ALA A 283 15.94 0.93 18.78
CA ALA A 283 14.72 0.41 18.18
C ALA A 283 13.81 -0.27 19.19
N SER A 284 14.35 -1.05 20.13
CA SER A 284 13.57 -1.76 21.13
C SER A 284 12.74 -0.82 21.99
N VAL A 285 13.27 0.35 22.35
CA VAL A 285 12.55 1.39 23.10
C VAL A 285 11.38 1.93 22.27
N ALA A 286 11.62 2.25 20.99
CA ALA A 286 10.56 2.72 20.09
C ALA A 286 9.47 1.67 19.87
N ILE A 287 9.83 0.38 19.73
CA ILE A 287 8.87 -0.73 19.58
C ILE A 287 8.00 -0.85 20.84
N LYS A 288 8.61 -0.91 22.03
CA LYS A 288 7.87 -1.04 23.31
C LYS A 288 6.83 0.07 23.46
N GLU A 289 7.23 1.31 23.18
CA GLU A 289 6.33 2.44 23.29
C GLU A 289 5.25 2.46 22.18
N ALA A 290 5.57 2.00 20.97
CA ALA A 290 4.58 1.87 19.91
C ALA A 290 3.51 0.80 20.22
N LEU A 291 3.92 -0.35 20.79
CA LEU A 291 3.01 -1.38 21.28
C LEU A 291 2.16 -0.88 22.45
N ASN A 292 2.77 -0.15 23.39
CA ASN A 292 2.06 0.48 24.52
C ASN A 292 0.98 1.47 24.04
N ARG A 293 1.31 2.40 23.13
CA ARG A 293 0.36 3.38 22.60
C ARG A 293 -0.77 2.76 21.79
N SER A 294 -0.47 1.71 21.01
CA SER A 294 -1.47 0.99 20.22
C SER A 294 -2.30 0.00 21.03
N LYS A 295 -1.90 -0.31 22.28
CA LYS A 295 -2.50 -1.33 23.14
C LYS A 295 -2.50 -2.72 22.50
N ILE A 296 -1.52 -3.01 21.66
CA ILE A 296 -1.34 -4.30 20.99
C ILE A 296 -0.38 -5.17 21.82
N SER A 297 -0.78 -6.40 22.11
CA SER A 297 0.12 -7.38 22.74
C SER A 297 1.26 -7.77 21.78
N PRO A 298 2.51 -7.91 22.26
CA PRO A 298 3.60 -8.48 21.46
C PRO A 298 3.29 -9.87 20.89
N ASP A 299 2.42 -10.65 21.55
CA ASP A 299 2.11 -12.04 21.20
C ASP A 299 1.32 -12.20 19.90
N ILE A 300 0.67 -11.12 19.45
CA ILE A 300 -0.17 -11.11 18.24
C ILE A 300 0.49 -10.36 17.07
N ILE A 301 1.79 -10.07 17.19
CA ILE A 301 2.59 -9.52 16.08
C ILE A 301 2.94 -10.65 15.13
N ASP A 302 2.60 -10.49 13.86
CA ASP A 302 2.87 -11.49 12.83
C ASP A 302 4.33 -11.43 12.34
N GLU A 303 4.88 -10.21 12.20
CA GLU A 303 6.23 -10.01 11.64
C GLU A 303 6.83 -8.63 11.98
N VAL A 304 8.15 -8.56 11.98
CA VAL A 304 8.93 -7.32 12.19
C VAL A 304 9.81 -7.00 10.98
N PHE A 305 9.65 -5.81 10.40
CA PHE A 305 10.49 -5.26 9.33
C PHE A 305 11.21 -4.00 9.81
N LEU A 306 12.54 -4.04 9.91
CA LEU A 306 13.32 -2.86 10.30
C LEU A 306 14.38 -2.51 9.28
N GLY A 307 14.34 -1.27 8.81
CA GLY A 307 15.37 -0.68 7.99
C GLY A 307 16.64 -0.41 8.79
N HIS A 308 17.79 -0.85 8.30
CA HIS A 308 19.08 -0.64 8.97
C HIS A 308 20.22 -0.74 7.95
N VAL A 309 21.12 0.23 7.92
CA VAL A 309 22.15 0.32 6.88
C VAL A 309 23.51 -0.10 7.42
N LEU A 310 23.98 0.51 8.50
CA LEU A 310 25.32 0.29 9.05
C LEU A 310 25.35 -0.94 9.96
N SER A 311 25.22 -2.11 9.35
CA SER A 311 25.04 -3.39 10.05
C SER A 311 26.33 -4.08 10.52
N ALA A 312 27.51 -3.56 10.13
CA ALA A 312 28.78 -4.12 10.54
C ALA A 312 28.94 -4.07 12.07
N ASN A 313 29.40 -5.17 12.67
CA ASN A 313 29.61 -5.34 14.12
C ASN A 313 28.35 -5.28 15.01
N VAL A 314 27.15 -5.17 14.45
CA VAL A 314 25.88 -5.21 15.22
C VAL A 314 25.49 -6.64 15.61
N GLY A 315 26.07 -7.65 14.94
CA GLY A 315 25.75 -9.07 15.16
C GLY A 315 24.66 -9.59 14.24
N GLN A 316 24.21 -10.83 14.48
CA GLN A 316 23.24 -11.49 13.59
C GLN A 316 21.86 -10.84 13.69
N LEU A 317 21.25 -10.60 12.52
CA LEU A 317 19.87 -10.16 12.35
C LEU A 317 19.42 -9.05 13.33
N PRO A 318 19.96 -7.82 13.21
CA PRO A 318 19.64 -6.71 14.14
C PRO A 318 18.15 -6.46 14.39
N ALA A 319 17.27 -6.68 13.41
CA ALA A 319 15.83 -6.56 13.59
C ALA A 319 15.27 -7.55 14.62
N LYS A 320 15.81 -8.78 14.63
CA LYS A 320 15.47 -9.80 15.63
C LYS A 320 15.97 -9.42 17.02
N GLN A 321 17.17 -8.85 17.11
CA GLN A 321 17.69 -8.34 18.38
C GLN A 321 16.77 -7.27 18.97
N ALA A 322 16.35 -6.30 18.15
CA ALA A 322 15.41 -5.25 18.56
C ALA A 322 14.07 -5.83 19.03
N ALA A 323 13.52 -6.79 18.28
CA ALA A 323 12.25 -7.45 18.61
C ALA A 323 12.33 -8.21 19.95
N LEU A 324 13.40 -8.98 20.18
CA LEU A 324 13.60 -9.71 21.43
C LEU A 324 13.79 -8.77 22.63
N LEU A 325 14.58 -7.71 22.47
CA LEU A 325 14.74 -6.66 23.48
C LEU A 325 13.41 -5.96 23.79
N ALA A 326 12.51 -5.89 22.80
CA ALA A 326 11.15 -5.36 22.92
C ALA A 326 10.13 -6.37 23.48
N HIS A 327 10.55 -7.59 23.85
CA HIS A 327 9.69 -8.68 24.32
C HIS A 327 8.69 -9.20 23.28
N ILE A 328 8.98 -9.06 21.98
CA ILE A 328 8.26 -9.78 20.93
C ILE A 328 8.72 -11.26 20.94
N PRO A 329 7.81 -12.25 20.86
CA PRO A 329 8.15 -13.66 20.96
C PRO A 329 9.23 -14.11 19.97
N ALA A 330 10.03 -15.10 20.38
CA ALA A 330 11.10 -15.67 19.56
C ALA A 330 10.58 -16.35 18.28
N SER A 331 9.32 -16.79 18.25
CA SER A 331 8.66 -17.35 17.07
C SER A 331 8.38 -16.33 15.96
N VAL A 332 8.30 -15.04 16.28
CA VAL A 332 7.94 -14.00 15.30
C VAL A 332 9.08 -13.80 14.29
N PRO A 333 8.84 -13.93 12.98
CA PRO A 333 9.84 -13.67 11.94
C PRO A 333 10.26 -12.20 11.94
N CYS A 334 11.53 -11.95 11.64
CA CYS A 334 12.10 -10.60 11.59
C CYS A 334 13.03 -10.45 10.39
N SER A 335 12.95 -9.30 9.71
CA SER A 335 13.74 -9.01 8.51
C SER A 335 14.42 -7.64 8.59
N ASN A 336 15.72 -7.62 8.28
CA ASN A 336 16.48 -6.38 8.07
C ASN A 336 16.33 -5.90 6.63
N ILE A 337 15.99 -4.63 6.45
CA ILE A 337 15.80 -4.02 5.13
C ILE A 337 16.93 -3.02 4.86
N GLY A 338 17.64 -3.19 3.74
CA GLY A 338 18.70 -2.29 3.30
C GLY A 338 18.32 -1.54 2.02
N LYS A 339 18.05 -0.24 2.12
CA LYS A 339 17.85 0.69 0.99
C LYS A 339 18.45 2.07 1.28
N VAL A 340 19.62 2.09 1.92
CA VAL A 340 20.29 3.30 2.43
C VAL A 340 19.26 4.18 3.19
N CYS A 341 19.20 5.50 2.96
CA CYS A 341 18.31 6.43 3.65
C CYS A 341 16.83 5.99 3.69
N SER A 342 16.35 5.36 2.62
CA SER A 342 14.96 4.93 2.46
C SER A 342 14.62 3.62 3.17
N SER A 343 15.57 2.99 3.87
CA SER A 343 15.39 1.68 4.50
C SER A 343 14.15 1.61 5.40
N GLY A 344 13.96 2.62 6.25
CA GLY A 344 12.81 2.67 7.17
C GLY A 344 11.47 2.80 6.44
N MET A 345 11.38 3.61 5.38
CA MET A 345 10.16 3.72 4.57
C MET A 345 9.91 2.45 3.77
N LYS A 346 10.97 1.84 3.23
CA LYS A 346 10.85 0.57 2.49
C LYS A 346 10.35 -0.56 3.39
N ALA A 347 10.76 -0.59 4.66
CA ALA A 347 10.23 -1.53 5.64
C ALA A 347 8.73 -1.32 5.87
N VAL A 348 8.26 -0.07 5.98
CA VAL A 348 6.82 0.26 6.05
C VAL A 348 6.08 -0.20 4.80
N MET A 349 6.62 0.03 3.61
CA MET A 349 6.02 -0.45 2.35
C MET A 349 5.91 -1.97 2.30
N ILE A 350 6.95 -2.70 2.72
CA ILE A 350 6.95 -4.17 2.75
C ILE A 350 5.91 -4.68 3.76
N GLY A 351 5.84 -4.09 4.96
CA GLY A 351 4.81 -4.42 5.94
C GLY A 351 3.39 -4.13 5.44
N ALA A 352 3.19 -3.00 4.75
CA ALA A 352 1.91 -2.69 4.12
C ALA A 352 1.55 -3.70 3.02
N MET A 353 2.52 -4.08 2.17
CA MET A 353 2.32 -5.12 1.13
C MET A 353 2.00 -6.49 1.74
N SER A 354 2.64 -6.87 2.85
CA SER A 354 2.35 -8.15 3.51
C SER A 354 0.91 -8.16 4.04
N ILE A 355 0.45 -7.05 4.63
CA ILE A 355 -0.96 -6.90 5.03
C ILE A 355 -1.89 -6.92 3.80
N LEU A 356 -1.66 -6.08 2.79
CA LEU A 356 -2.50 -6.01 1.59
C LEU A 356 -2.61 -7.36 0.88
N SER A 357 -1.53 -8.14 0.84
CA SER A 357 -1.49 -9.47 0.22
C SER A 357 -2.05 -10.60 1.10
N GLY A 358 -2.59 -10.27 2.27
CA GLY A 358 -3.19 -11.25 3.19
C GLY A 358 -2.21 -12.04 4.04
N GLN A 359 -0.89 -11.80 3.96
CA GLN A 359 0.12 -12.51 4.75
C GLN A 359 -0.06 -12.26 6.23
N ASN A 360 -0.10 -10.97 6.57
CA ASN A 360 -0.07 -10.51 7.94
C ASN A 360 -1.32 -9.66 8.20
N GLN A 361 -1.64 -9.48 9.47
CA GLN A 361 -2.68 -8.60 9.97
C GLN A 361 -2.08 -7.50 10.84
N ILE A 362 -1.01 -7.77 11.59
CA ILE A 362 -0.32 -6.82 12.46
C ILE A 362 1.19 -6.95 12.26
N VAL A 363 1.87 -5.88 11.86
CA VAL A 363 3.32 -5.87 11.70
C VAL A 363 3.96 -4.66 12.37
N VAL A 364 5.17 -4.86 12.88
CA VAL A 364 6.05 -3.78 13.31
C VAL A 364 6.91 -3.38 12.12
N ALA A 365 6.87 -2.12 11.71
CA ALA A 365 7.65 -1.64 10.57
C ALA A 365 8.35 -0.32 10.91
N GLY A 366 9.60 -0.15 10.50
CA GLY A 366 10.32 1.06 10.87
C GLY A 366 11.78 1.06 10.44
N GLY A 367 12.59 1.87 11.12
CA GLY A 367 14.01 2.01 10.86
C GLY A 367 14.81 2.33 12.13
N MET A 368 16.07 1.92 12.13
CA MET A 368 17.02 2.16 13.22
C MET A 368 18.43 2.37 12.69
N GLU A 369 19.21 3.19 13.38
CA GLU A 369 20.61 3.38 13.07
C GLU A 369 21.40 3.84 14.29
N SER A 370 22.66 3.43 14.37
CA SER A 370 23.66 4.02 15.27
C SER A 370 24.93 4.25 14.45
N MET A 371 25.07 5.48 13.95
CA MET A 371 26.24 5.88 13.18
C MET A 371 27.47 5.98 14.08
N SER A 372 27.28 6.36 15.35
CA SER A 372 28.35 6.43 16.36
C SER A 372 29.04 5.10 16.62
N ASN A 373 28.30 3.98 16.52
CA ASN A 373 28.82 2.64 16.78
C ASN A 373 29.32 1.92 15.51
N CYS A 374 29.31 2.59 14.35
CA CYS A 374 29.80 2.00 13.12
C CYS A 374 31.34 1.86 13.18
N PRO A 375 31.90 0.64 12.97
CA PRO A 375 33.33 0.43 13.14
C PRO A 375 34.12 0.84 11.90
N PHE A 376 35.43 0.96 12.07
CA PHE A 376 36.37 0.92 10.96
C PHE A 376 36.63 -0.51 10.50
N TYR A 377 36.88 -0.71 9.20
CA TYR A 377 37.18 -2.00 8.59
C TYR A 377 38.66 -2.13 8.25
N SER A 378 39.18 -3.36 8.33
CA SER A 378 40.48 -3.75 7.78
C SER A 378 40.28 -4.86 6.74
N PRO A 379 40.05 -4.52 5.46
CA PRO A 379 39.63 -5.49 4.44
C PRO A 379 40.63 -6.63 4.21
N GLU A 380 41.92 -6.34 4.29
CA GLU A 380 42.99 -7.29 3.99
C GLU A 380 43.35 -8.20 5.18
N MET A 381 42.76 -8.00 6.36
CA MET A 381 43.19 -8.69 7.57
C MET A 381 42.96 -10.21 7.53
N ARG A 382 41.97 -10.69 6.75
CA ARG A 382 41.72 -12.14 6.58
C ARG A 382 42.78 -12.84 5.73
N SER A 383 43.23 -12.22 4.64
CA SER A 383 44.24 -12.79 3.73
C SER A 383 45.67 -12.43 4.13
N GLY A 384 45.83 -11.49 5.06
CA GLY A 384 47.11 -11.03 5.58
C GLY A 384 47.65 -9.82 4.80
N ALA A 385 48.35 -8.96 5.53
CA ALA A 385 48.96 -7.73 5.04
C ALA A 385 50.50 -7.85 5.03
N LYS A 386 51.07 -8.53 4.02
CA LYS A 386 52.48 -8.99 4.03
C LYS A 386 53.54 -7.88 4.17
N TYR A 387 53.38 -6.76 3.47
CA TYR A 387 54.30 -5.62 3.50
C TYR A 387 53.59 -4.35 2.97
N GLY A 388 54.02 -3.16 3.41
CA GLY A 388 53.47 -1.85 2.99
C GLY A 388 52.36 -1.29 3.89
N HIS A 389 52.03 -0.01 3.70
CA HIS A 389 50.98 0.68 4.45
C HIS A 389 49.60 0.04 4.24
N LYS A 390 48.72 0.19 5.24
CA LYS A 390 47.33 -0.30 5.22
C LYS A 390 46.39 0.83 5.64
N THR A 391 45.17 0.78 5.12
CA THR A 391 44.14 1.78 5.38
C THR A 391 43.02 1.16 6.19
N PHE A 392 42.65 1.80 7.30
CA PHE A 392 41.39 1.50 7.97
C PHE A 392 40.26 2.24 7.24
N VAL A 393 39.27 1.50 6.78
CA VAL A 393 38.15 2.05 6.01
C VAL A 393 37.05 2.46 6.99
N ASP A 394 36.65 3.72 6.97
CA ASP A 394 35.52 4.22 7.74
C ASP A 394 34.20 3.60 7.22
N GLY A 395 33.50 2.83 8.06
CA GLY A 395 32.26 2.16 7.69
C GLY A 395 31.10 3.12 7.40
N VAL A 396 31.05 4.27 8.09
CA VAL A 396 30.01 5.29 7.88
C VAL A 396 30.14 5.87 6.47
N GLN A 397 31.37 6.19 6.07
CA GLN A 397 31.64 6.65 4.72
C GLN A 397 31.36 5.55 3.70
N ARG A 398 31.99 4.38 3.89
CA ARG A 398 31.98 3.28 2.92
C ARG A 398 30.59 2.75 2.61
N ASP A 399 29.79 2.43 3.63
CA ASP A 399 28.51 1.75 3.46
C ASP A 399 27.32 2.71 3.53
N GLY A 400 27.54 3.93 4.04
CA GLY A 400 26.50 4.92 4.24
C GLY A 400 26.54 6.10 3.27
N LEU A 401 27.71 6.71 3.04
CA LEU A 401 27.82 8.08 2.48
C LEU A 401 28.60 8.18 1.16
N THR A 402 29.22 7.10 0.68
CA THR A 402 29.89 7.09 -0.62
C THR A 402 28.99 6.49 -1.69
N ASP A 403 28.83 7.21 -2.80
CA ASP A 403 28.16 6.66 -3.98
C ASP A 403 29.03 5.57 -4.60
N ALA A 404 28.51 4.35 -4.73
CA ALA A 404 29.31 3.25 -5.26
C ALA A 404 29.55 3.34 -6.77
N ALA A 405 28.77 4.14 -7.52
CA ALA A 405 28.93 4.28 -8.97
C ALA A 405 29.98 5.32 -9.34
N ASN A 406 30.07 6.43 -8.60
CA ASN A 406 31.00 7.53 -8.93
C ASN A 406 32.10 7.76 -7.87
N GLY A 407 32.05 7.07 -6.72
CA GLY A 407 33.05 7.15 -5.66
C GLY A 407 33.03 8.44 -4.84
N LYS A 408 32.09 9.36 -5.10
CA LYS A 408 31.97 10.65 -4.40
C LYS A 408 31.13 10.52 -3.13
N LEU A 409 31.37 11.42 -2.18
CA LEU A 409 30.52 11.54 -1.00
C LEU A 409 29.15 12.14 -1.37
N MET A 410 28.10 11.76 -0.64
CA MET A 410 26.75 12.30 -0.85
C MET A 410 26.68 13.83 -0.77
N GLY A 411 27.56 14.47 0.01
CA GLY A 411 27.67 15.93 0.06
C GLY A 411 28.14 16.54 -1.25
N GLU A 412 29.06 15.89 -1.96
CA GLU A 412 29.46 16.31 -3.31
C GLU A 412 28.33 16.12 -4.33
N CYS A 413 27.53 15.05 -4.18
CA CYS A 413 26.33 14.88 -5.00
C CYS A 413 25.33 16.03 -4.77
N ALA A 414 25.20 16.50 -3.53
CA ALA A 414 24.35 17.65 -3.20
C ALA A 414 24.87 18.95 -3.80
N GLU A 415 26.19 19.18 -3.84
CA GLU A 415 26.78 20.33 -4.53
C GLU A 415 26.47 20.30 -6.04
N ILE A 416 26.60 19.14 -6.68
CA ILE A 416 26.25 18.98 -8.11
C ILE A 416 24.78 19.35 -8.35
N THR A 417 23.87 18.88 -7.48
CA THR A 417 22.45 19.22 -7.57
C THR A 417 22.20 20.72 -7.32
N ALA A 418 22.92 21.34 -6.38
CA ALA A 418 22.78 22.78 -6.10
C ALA A 418 23.18 23.63 -7.32
N GLU A 419 24.28 23.27 -7.98
CA GLU A 419 24.78 23.92 -9.19
C GLU A 419 23.81 23.76 -10.36
N GLU A 420 23.33 22.53 -10.61
CA GLU A 420 22.41 22.21 -11.71
C GLU A 420 21.09 22.98 -11.61
N TYR A 421 20.54 23.11 -10.41
CA TYR A 421 19.24 23.76 -10.17
C TYR A 421 19.34 25.22 -9.69
N GLN A 422 20.56 25.75 -9.62
CA GLN A 422 20.87 27.13 -9.23
C GLN A 422 20.34 27.48 -7.83
N ILE A 423 20.50 26.58 -6.85
CA ILE A 423 20.10 26.81 -5.46
C ILE A 423 21.26 27.44 -4.69
N GLY A 424 21.14 28.73 -4.39
CA GLY A 424 22.18 29.49 -3.68
C GLY A 424 22.24 29.19 -2.19
N ARG A 425 23.38 29.51 -1.56
CA ARG A 425 23.60 29.31 -0.12
C ARG A 425 22.56 30.00 0.78
N LYS A 426 22.07 31.18 0.39
CA LYS A 426 21.05 31.91 1.17
C LYS A 426 19.72 31.17 1.22
N GLU A 427 19.33 30.56 0.11
CA GLU A 427 18.08 29.77 0.01
C GLU A 427 18.13 28.53 0.90
N GLN A 428 19.33 28.03 1.22
CA GLN A 428 19.54 26.86 2.07
C GLN A 428 19.54 27.18 3.59
N GLY A 429 19.48 28.46 4.02
CA GLY A 429 19.93 28.86 5.36
C GLY A 429 18.96 29.69 6.23
N GLU A 430 17.71 29.90 5.83
CA GLU A 430 16.73 30.61 6.68
C GLU A 430 15.77 29.61 7.35
N ILE A 431 15.42 29.89 8.62
CA ILE A 431 14.26 29.38 9.42
C ILE A 431 14.61 28.51 10.66
N LEU A 432 13.82 28.70 11.73
CA LEU A 432 13.94 28.23 13.13
C LEU A 432 13.12 26.95 13.46
N ILE A 433 13.56 26.13 14.46
CA ILE A 433 12.79 25.06 15.13
C ILE A 433 13.07 24.97 16.66
N LYS A 434 12.12 24.40 17.44
CA LYS A 434 11.98 24.43 18.92
C LYS A 434 12.49 23.26 19.83
N SER A 435 12.83 22.02 19.41
CA SER A 435 13.49 21.02 20.32
C SER A 435 14.10 19.72 19.69
N ASP A 436 15.40 19.42 19.90
CA ASP A 436 16.20 18.16 19.75
C ASP A 436 17.70 18.46 20.16
N GLU A 437 18.58 17.46 20.40
CA GLU A 437 19.97 17.67 20.95
C GLU A 437 20.82 18.65 20.13
N GLU A 438 20.78 18.57 18.79
CA GLU A 438 21.55 19.47 17.92
C GLU A 438 21.05 20.92 17.94
N LEU A 439 19.84 21.17 18.45
CA LEU A 439 19.31 22.53 18.53
C LEU A 439 19.99 23.38 19.59
N SER A 440 20.56 22.79 20.64
CA SER A 440 21.34 23.57 21.62
C SER A 440 22.62 24.16 21.00
N LYS A 441 23.00 23.71 19.80
CA LYS A 441 24.17 24.17 19.04
C LYS A 441 23.79 25.20 17.95
N PHE A 442 22.51 25.53 17.77
CA PHE A 442 22.03 26.44 16.72
C PHE A 442 22.44 27.90 17.01
N ASP A 443 23.15 28.50 16.06
CA ASP A 443 23.61 29.89 16.11
C ASP A 443 23.58 30.46 14.66
N PRO A 444 22.55 31.26 14.30
CA PRO A 444 22.34 31.74 12.94
C PRO A 444 23.52 32.52 12.37
N GLU A 445 24.23 33.28 13.22
CA GLU A 445 25.37 34.09 12.79
C GLU A 445 26.59 33.21 12.55
N LYS A 446 26.82 32.18 13.37
CA LYS A 446 27.87 31.19 13.10
C LYS A 446 27.60 30.37 11.84
N MET A 447 26.36 29.99 11.55
CA MET A 447 26.02 29.21 10.36
C MET A 447 26.39 29.93 9.05
N LYS A 448 26.20 31.24 8.99
CA LYS A 448 26.62 32.08 7.84
C LYS A 448 28.13 32.12 7.66
N MET A 449 28.90 31.93 8.72
CA MET A 449 30.37 31.94 8.71
C MET A 449 31.02 30.57 8.43
N LEU A 450 30.24 29.48 8.43
CA LEU A 450 30.79 28.14 8.20
C LEU A 450 31.38 28.00 6.80
N LYS A 451 32.51 27.31 6.71
CA LYS A 451 33.15 27.02 5.43
C LYS A 451 32.47 25.81 4.77
N PRO A 452 32.36 25.78 3.43
CA PRO A 452 31.92 24.59 2.72
C PRO A 452 32.86 23.41 2.98
N VAL A 453 32.32 22.18 3.05
CA VAL A 453 33.09 20.99 3.47
C VAL A 453 33.46 20.09 2.30
N PHE A 454 32.72 20.14 1.20
CA PHE A 454 32.86 19.19 0.08
C PHE A 454 33.55 19.79 -1.16
N LYS A 455 33.54 21.12 -1.33
CA LYS A 455 34.16 21.82 -2.47
C LYS A 455 34.70 23.20 -2.08
N GLU A 456 35.86 23.58 -2.63
CA GLU A 456 36.41 24.93 -2.55
C GLU A 456 35.49 25.88 -3.34
N ASN A 457 34.70 26.71 -2.64
CA ASN A 457 33.53 27.49 -3.14
C ASN A 457 32.19 26.75 -3.24
N GLY A 458 32.01 25.65 -2.51
CA GLY A 458 30.73 24.97 -2.38
C GLY A 458 29.66 25.75 -1.60
N THR A 459 28.45 25.22 -1.59
CA THR A 459 27.30 25.74 -0.82
C THR A 459 26.95 24.91 0.41
N ILE A 460 27.42 23.65 0.47
CA ILE A 460 27.13 22.70 1.55
C ILE A 460 28.18 22.83 2.67
N THR A 461 27.67 23.07 3.87
CA THR A 461 28.36 23.28 5.14
C THR A 461 27.87 22.25 6.17
N PRO A 462 28.51 22.10 7.35
CA PRO A 462 28.00 21.22 8.39
C PRO A 462 26.60 21.60 8.93
N ALA A 463 26.15 22.83 8.65
CA ALA A 463 24.89 23.37 9.16
C ALA A 463 23.68 23.14 8.23
N ASN A 464 23.90 23.02 6.92
CA ASN A 464 22.86 22.79 5.90
C ASN A 464 23.00 21.43 5.18
N GLY A 465 24.08 20.71 5.45
CA GLY A 465 24.20 19.28 5.14
C GLY A 465 23.57 18.42 6.24
N SER A 466 23.18 17.19 5.90
CA SER A 466 22.71 16.22 6.89
C SER A 466 23.83 15.86 7.88
N SER A 467 23.53 15.87 9.18
CA SER A 467 24.46 15.46 10.23
C SER A 467 24.55 13.93 10.34
N LEU A 468 25.52 13.44 11.12
CA LEU A 468 25.63 12.03 11.46
C LEU A 468 24.89 11.81 12.78
N ASN A 469 23.98 10.83 12.84
CA ASN A 469 23.07 10.69 13.97
C ASN A 469 22.74 9.26 14.35
N ASP A 470 22.30 9.11 15.59
CA ASP A 470 21.77 7.87 16.15
C ASP A 470 20.26 8.01 16.44
N GLY A 471 19.47 6.98 16.13
CA GLY A 471 18.05 6.98 16.45
C GLY A 471 17.26 5.83 15.85
N ALA A 472 15.99 5.72 16.25
CA ALA A 472 15.05 4.77 15.69
C ALA A 472 13.64 5.36 15.57
N SER A 473 12.88 4.87 14.59
CA SER A 473 11.47 5.20 14.40
C SER A 473 10.69 4.00 13.92
N VAL A 474 9.55 3.73 14.54
CA VAL A 474 8.76 2.52 14.37
C VAL A 474 7.28 2.85 14.29
N LEU A 475 6.58 2.13 13.43
CA LEU A 475 5.14 2.17 13.22
C LEU A 475 4.56 0.78 13.47
N ILE A 476 3.36 0.73 14.06
CA ILE A 476 2.54 -0.49 14.12
C ILE A 476 1.53 -0.41 12.99
N LEU A 477 1.67 -1.27 11.99
CA LEU A 477 0.73 -1.38 10.89
C LEU A 477 -0.28 -2.48 11.20
N ILE A 478 -1.55 -2.22 10.91
CA ILE A 478 -2.65 -3.14 11.18
C ILE A 478 -3.65 -3.14 10.03
N SER A 479 -4.25 -4.29 9.72
CA SER A 479 -5.38 -4.34 8.80
C SER A 479 -6.61 -3.66 9.41
N GLU A 480 -7.44 -3.00 8.61
CA GLU A 480 -8.66 -2.40 9.13
C GLU A 480 -9.58 -3.41 9.83
N SER A 481 -9.71 -4.63 9.29
CA SER A 481 -10.54 -5.68 9.88
C SER A 481 -10.03 -6.10 11.26
N LYS A 482 -8.70 -6.22 11.44
CA LYS A 482 -8.10 -6.55 12.73
C LYS A 482 -8.17 -5.38 13.72
N ALA A 483 -8.02 -4.14 13.25
CA ALA A 483 -8.20 -2.96 14.09
C ALA A 483 -9.63 -2.89 14.66
N LYS A 484 -10.64 -3.16 13.83
CA LYS A 484 -12.05 -3.25 14.27
C LYS A 484 -12.27 -4.41 15.25
N GLU A 485 -11.71 -5.59 14.97
CA GLU A 485 -11.80 -6.75 15.86
C GLU A 485 -11.23 -6.46 17.26
N LEU A 486 -10.11 -5.76 17.33
CA LEU A 486 -9.42 -5.43 18.58
C LEU A 486 -9.90 -4.11 19.23
N GLY A 487 -10.80 -3.36 18.58
CA GLY A 487 -11.24 -2.05 19.07
C GLY A 487 -10.15 -0.97 19.09
N ILE A 488 -9.20 -1.03 18.14
CA ILE A 488 -8.04 -0.12 18.07
C ILE A 488 -8.37 1.13 17.25
N THR A 489 -8.18 2.29 17.87
CA THR A 489 -8.20 3.58 17.16
C THR A 489 -6.87 3.78 16.43
N SER A 490 -6.92 4.00 15.12
CA SER A 490 -5.73 4.22 14.29
C SER A 490 -5.43 5.71 14.12
N LEU A 491 -4.16 6.04 13.87
CA LEU A 491 -3.68 7.42 13.65
C LEU A 491 -3.85 7.88 12.20
N ALA A 492 -3.61 6.96 11.25
CA ALA A 492 -3.64 7.24 9.82
C ALA A 492 -3.87 5.95 9.01
N GLN A 493 -4.30 6.11 7.76
CA GLN A 493 -4.39 5.08 6.73
C GLN A 493 -3.27 5.29 5.71
N ILE A 494 -2.62 4.21 5.27
CA ILE A 494 -1.74 4.24 4.09
C ILE A 494 -2.62 4.16 2.84
N ILE A 495 -2.57 5.19 2.00
CA ILE A 495 -3.36 5.30 0.76
C ILE A 495 -2.60 4.64 -0.40
N ALA A 496 -1.36 5.07 -0.63
CA ALA A 496 -0.53 4.57 -1.70
C ALA A 496 0.95 4.71 -1.35
N PHE A 497 1.80 3.92 -2.00
CA PHE A 497 3.24 4.03 -1.90
C PHE A 497 3.91 3.58 -3.20
N ASP A 498 5.09 4.15 -3.50
CA ASP A 498 5.89 3.79 -4.67
C ASP A 498 7.40 3.94 -4.40
N ASP A 499 8.21 3.27 -5.23
CA ASP A 499 9.66 3.15 -5.06
C ASP A 499 10.38 3.25 -6.42
N GLU A 500 11.34 4.17 -6.51
CA GLU A 500 11.91 4.65 -7.76
C GLU A 500 13.44 4.60 -7.84
N LYS A 501 13.94 4.70 -9.09
CA LYS A 501 15.36 4.67 -9.45
C LYS A 501 15.77 6.00 -10.12
N PHE A 502 16.13 7.05 -9.38
CA PHE A 502 17.12 8.07 -9.83
C PHE A 502 17.63 8.99 -8.69
N THR A 503 18.48 10.01 -8.92
CA THR A 503 19.02 10.91 -7.86
C THR A 503 18.19 12.18 -7.60
N THR A 504 17.45 12.71 -8.59
CA THR A 504 16.42 13.77 -8.43
C THR A 504 15.07 13.19 -7.99
N SER A 505 15.09 12.00 -7.42
CA SER A 505 14.00 11.03 -7.48
C SER A 505 12.75 11.25 -6.62
N PRO A 506 12.70 12.10 -5.57
CA PRO A 506 11.40 12.46 -4.99
C PRO A 506 10.48 13.12 -6.03
N SER A 507 11.03 13.91 -6.96
CA SER A 507 10.29 14.53 -8.07
C SER A 507 9.74 13.52 -9.09
N ILE A 508 10.18 12.27 -9.02
CA ILE A 508 9.66 11.15 -9.82
C ILE A 508 8.72 10.28 -8.99
N ALA A 509 9.11 9.98 -7.74
CA ALA A 509 8.35 9.13 -6.83
C ALA A 509 7.03 9.76 -6.39
N ILE A 510 7.01 11.08 -6.13
CA ILE A 510 5.80 11.81 -5.74
C ILE A 510 4.74 11.78 -6.86
N PRO A 511 5.01 12.18 -8.11
CA PRO A 511 4.03 12.07 -9.20
C PRO A 511 3.53 10.64 -9.43
N LYS A 512 4.39 9.63 -9.27
CA LYS A 512 3.99 8.23 -9.42
C LYS A 512 3.06 7.76 -8.32
N VAL A 513 3.36 8.07 -7.06
CA VAL A 513 2.46 7.71 -5.94
C VAL A 513 1.13 8.48 -6.03
N LEU A 514 1.15 9.76 -6.47
CA LEU A 514 -0.06 10.55 -6.73
C LEU A 514 -0.92 9.93 -7.84
N LYS A 515 -0.29 9.55 -8.95
CA LYS A 515 -0.97 8.83 -10.04
C LYS A 515 -1.56 7.51 -9.55
N ARG A 516 -0.86 6.81 -8.66
CA ARG A 516 -1.30 5.53 -8.09
C ARG A 516 -2.46 5.69 -7.11
N SER A 517 -2.49 6.78 -6.33
CA SER A 517 -3.60 7.10 -5.43
C SER A 517 -4.79 7.77 -6.14
N GLY A 518 -4.60 8.24 -7.38
CA GLY A 518 -5.61 9.05 -8.08
C GLY A 518 -5.79 10.45 -7.48
N LEU A 519 -4.82 10.94 -6.70
CA LEU A 519 -4.88 12.26 -6.07
C LEU A 519 -4.09 13.28 -6.89
N SER A 520 -4.56 14.52 -6.91
CA SER A 520 -3.79 15.66 -7.41
C SER A 520 -2.84 16.17 -6.33
N ILE A 521 -1.80 16.91 -6.75
CA ILE A 521 -0.81 17.46 -5.81
C ILE A 521 -1.43 18.51 -4.88
N GLU A 522 -2.47 19.21 -5.34
CA GLU A 522 -3.21 20.24 -4.59
C GLU A 522 -3.99 19.64 -3.41
N GLN A 523 -4.43 18.39 -3.53
CA GLN A 523 -5.15 17.65 -2.48
C GLN A 523 -4.24 17.19 -1.33
N ILE A 524 -2.92 17.33 -1.46
CA ILE A 524 -1.99 17.05 -0.37
C ILE A 524 -1.89 18.29 0.52
N ASP A 525 -2.19 18.14 1.80
CA ASP A 525 -2.13 19.24 2.77
C ASP A 525 -0.68 19.52 3.19
N TYR A 526 0.09 18.46 3.47
CA TYR A 526 1.48 18.57 3.92
C TYR A 526 2.41 17.57 3.22
N PHE A 527 3.62 18.02 2.93
CA PHE A 527 4.69 17.22 2.39
C PHE A 527 5.84 17.09 3.40
N GLU A 528 6.34 15.87 3.60
CA GLU A 528 7.58 15.60 4.34
C GLU A 528 8.61 15.00 3.37
N VAL A 529 9.43 15.87 2.77
CA VAL A 529 10.53 15.45 1.89
C VAL A 529 11.83 15.46 2.69
N THR A 530 12.58 14.36 2.70
CA THR A 530 13.81 14.22 3.49
C THR A 530 14.85 15.27 3.12
N ARG A 531 15.39 15.97 4.12
CA ARG A 531 16.25 17.12 3.94
C ARG A 531 17.74 16.79 3.88
N ASN A 532 18.32 17.08 2.73
CA ASN A 532 19.52 17.89 2.60
C ASN A 532 19.01 19.18 1.94
N ASP A 533 19.31 20.39 2.42
CA ASP A 533 18.52 21.61 2.10
C ASP A 533 18.28 21.81 0.60
N VAL A 534 19.25 21.44 -0.23
CA VAL A 534 19.14 21.44 -1.70
C VAL A 534 18.11 20.44 -2.23
N VAL A 535 18.05 19.21 -1.72
CA VAL A 535 17.15 18.16 -2.21
C VAL A 535 15.69 18.57 -2.00
N ALA A 536 15.33 19.07 -0.82
CA ALA A 536 13.95 19.48 -0.55
C ALA A 536 13.55 20.65 -1.45
N LEU A 537 14.38 21.69 -1.54
CA LEU A 537 14.12 22.88 -2.36
C LEU A 537 14.03 22.56 -3.86
N VAL A 538 14.92 21.71 -4.37
CA VAL A 538 14.88 21.29 -5.78
C VAL A 538 13.61 20.52 -6.09
N ASN A 539 13.22 19.56 -5.24
CA ASN A 539 12.00 18.79 -5.49
C ASN A 539 10.74 19.65 -5.34
N ALA A 540 10.72 20.61 -4.40
CA ALA A 540 9.64 21.59 -4.28
C ALA A 540 9.52 22.45 -5.54
N LYS A 541 10.65 22.95 -6.05
CA LYS A 541 10.73 23.75 -7.28
C LYS A 541 10.30 22.96 -8.52
N ILE A 542 10.74 21.71 -8.67
CA ILE A 542 10.36 20.86 -9.81
C ILE A 542 8.86 20.56 -9.80
N LEU A 543 8.30 20.28 -8.62
CA LEU A 543 6.90 19.86 -8.47
C LEU A 543 5.94 21.04 -8.24
N ASN A 544 6.44 22.28 -8.17
CA ASN A 544 5.68 23.46 -7.77
C ASN A 544 4.93 23.28 -6.43
N ILE A 545 5.57 22.62 -5.45
CA ILE A 545 5.02 22.47 -4.11
C ILE A 545 5.17 23.81 -3.37
N PRO A 546 4.08 24.41 -2.85
CA PRO A 546 4.18 25.62 -2.04
C PRO A 546 5.01 25.37 -0.79
N ILE A 547 5.90 26.30 -0.45
CA ILE A 547 6.83 26.14 0.68
C ILE A 547 6.07 26.00 2.00
N GLU A 548 4.92 26.64 2.16
CA GLU A 548 4.06 26.51 3.34
C GLU A 548 3.47 25.11 3.54
N LYS A 549 3.35 24.31 2.48
CA LYS A 549 2.93 22.90 2.57
C LYS A 549 4.09 21.97 2.89
N LEU A 550 5.32 22.44 2.77
CA LEU A 550 6.49 21.80 3.33
C LEU A 550 6.58 22.29 4.78
N ASN A 551 6.25 21.41 5.73
CA ASN A 551 6.30 21.71 7.16
C ASN A 551 7.54 22.54 7.60
N GLU A 552 7.36 23.51 8.49
CA GLU A 552 8.46 24.30 9.07
C GLU A 552 9.40 23.41 9.91
N GLY A 553 8.88 22.34 10.52
CA GLY A 553 9.63 21.29 11.21
C GLY A 553 10.64 20.50 10.34
N ILE A 554 10.63 20.75 9.03
CA ILE A 554 11.55 20.18 8.04
C ILE A 554 12.98 20.72 8.25
N LEU A 555 13.18 21.85 8.97
CA LEU A 555 14.41 22.47 9.54
C LEU A 555 15.55 21.62 10.13
N ASN A 556 15.33 20.33 10.32
CA ASN A 556 16.17 19.52 11.20
C ASN A 556 17.16 18.69 10.37
N PRO A 557 18.48 18.96 10.40
CA PRO A 557 19.48 18.17 9.67
C PRO A 557 19.66 16.75 10.23
N LEU A 558 18.87 16.41 11.27
CA LEU A 558 18.85 15.14 11.97
C LEU A 558 18.28 14.01 11.09
N VAL A 559 19.13 13.51 10.20
CA VAL A 559 18.86 12.41 9.30
C VAL A 559 19.78 11.25 9.68
N PHE A 560 19.22 10.21 10.31
CA PHE A 560 19.91 8.93 10.38
C PHE A 560 19.66 8.10 9.11
N LYS A 561 20.54 7.14 8.80
CA LYS A 561 20.49 6.38 7.53
C LYS A 561 19.23 5.52 7.33
N SER A 562 18.30 5.48 8.29
CA SER A 562 17.00 4.81 8.16
C SER A 562 15.80 5.75 8.43
N SER A 563 15.95 7.03 8.07
CA SER A 563 15.00 8.10 8.39
C SER A 563 13.63 8.03 7.72
N GLY A 564 13.43 7.14 6.74
CA GLY A 564 12.15 7.03 6.03
C GLY A 564 10.94 6.79 6.96
N ALA A 565 11.11 6.08 8.08
CA ALA A 565 10.05 5.90 9.08
C ALA A 565 9.85 7.15 9.97
N ARG A 566 10.93 7.91 10.23
CA ARG A 566 10.91 9.15 11.03
C ARG A 566 10.07 10.22 10.36
N ILE A 567 10.23 10.39 9.03
CA ILE A 567 9.47 11.41 8.29
C ILE A 567 7.98 11.07 8.23
N ILE A 568 7.61 9.78 8.17
CA ILE A 568 6.21 9.35 8.25
C ILE A 568 5.63 9.63 9.65
N THR A 569 6.38 9.28 10.71
CA THR A 569 5.97 9.56 12.10
C THR A 569 5.74 11.05 12.34
N THR A 570 6.61 11.88 11.75
CA THR A 570 6.51 13.35 11.84
C THR A 570 5.33 13.88 11.04
N LEU A 571 5.13 13.38 9.81
CA LEU A 571 3.97 13.71 8.98
C LEU A 571 2.64 13.43 9.69
N ILE A 572 2.52 12.27 10.35
CA ILE A 572 1.33 11.94 11.15
C ILE A 572 1.11 13.00 12.24
N SER A 573 2.17 13.38 12.95
CA SER A 573 2.06 14.39 14.02
C SER A 573 1.59 15.73 13.47
N ILE A 574 2.09 16.17 12.31
CA ILE A 574 1.70 17.42 11.64
C ILE A 574 0.23 17.38 11.23
N LEU A 575 -0.22 16.31 10.57
CA LEU A 575 -1.62 16.17 10.16
C LEU A 575 -2.58 16.27 11.36
N HIS A 576 -2.18 15.75 12.52
CA HIS A 576 -2.96 15.84 13.75
C HIS A 576 -2.90 17.21 14.42
N GLN A 577 -1.71 17.84 14.47
CA GLN A 577 -1.50 19.14 15.13
C GLN A 577 -2.05 20.32 14.32
N GLU A 578 -1.79 20.34 13.02
CA GLU A 578 -2.14 21.43 12.11
C GLU A 578 -3.49 21.22 11.41
N GLY A 579 -4.21 20.14 11.76
CA GLY A 579 -5.56 19.88 11.23
C GLY A 579 -5.59 19.31 9.80
N GLY A 580 -4.45 19.02 9.17
CA GLY A 580 -4.38 18.40 7.85
C GLY A 580 -5.03 17.02 7.77
N LYS A 581 -5.48 16.62 6.57
CA LYS A 581 -6.11 15.33 6.27
C LYS A 581 -5.17 14.41 5.50
N ILE A 582 -4.55 14.87 4.42
CA ILE A 582 -3.73 14.05 3.52
C ILE A 582 -2.29 14.55 3.54
N GLY A 583 -1.34 13.64 3.74
CA GLY A 583 0.08 13.93 3.72
C GLY A 583 0.85 13.04 2.73
N CYS A 584 1.94 13.58 2.18
CA CYS A 584 2.86 12.84 1.32
C CYS A 584 4.29 12.89 1.88
N ALA A 585 4.87 11.74 2.21
CA ALA A 585 6.26 11.64 2.66
C ALA A 585 7.14 11.06 1.56
N ALA A 586 8.28 11.68 1.28
CA ALA A 586 9.24 11.20 0.28
C ALA A 586 10.69 11.29 0.75
N ILE A 587 11.50 10.31 0.36
CA ILE A 587 12.90 10.21 0.76
C ILE A 587 13.76 9.72 -0.41
N CYS A 588 14.86 10.41 -0.68
CA CYS A 588 15.89 9.93 -1.59
C CYS A 588 16.84 8.98 -0.87
N ASN A 589 17.55 8.15 -1.62
CA ASN A 589 18.63 7.30 -1.13
C ASN A 589 19.82 7.32 -2.08
N GLY A 590 21.01 7.09 -1.53
CA GLY A 590 22.23 6.89 -2.32
C GLY A 590 22.05 5.80 -3.38
N MET A 591 22.87 5.84 -4.44
CA MET A 591 22.70 5.05 -5.67
C MET A 591 21.52 5.49 -6.55
N GLY A 592 20.95 6.66 -6.28
CA GLY A 592 19.86 7.22 -7.07
C GLY A 592 18.59 6.40 -6.97
N GLY A 593 18.00 6.29 -5.78
CA GLY A 593 16.60 5.88 -5.65
C GLY A 593 15.79 6.86 -4.79
N ALA A 594 14.47 6.73 -4.82
CA ALA A 594 13.59 7.37 -3.83
C ALA A 594 12.42 6.47 -3.49
N SER A 595 11.79 6.76 -2.36
CA SER A 595 10.59 6.09 -1.88
C SER A 595 9.58 7.16 -1.49
N SER A 596 8.30 6.97 -1.81
CA SER A 596 7.24 7.91 -1.45
C SER A 596 6.01 7.18 -0.94
N ILE A 597 5.32 7.75 0.05
CA ILE A 597 4.11 7.20 0.67
C ILE A 597 3.10 8.32 0.95
N ILE A 598 1.84 8.08 0.57
CA ILE A 598 0.71 8.94 0.90
C ILE A 598 -0.06 8.31 2.05
N ILE A 599 -0.34 9.13 3.06
CA ILE A 599 -1.15 8.76 4.22
C ILE A 599 -2.32 9.72 4.38
N SER A 600 -3.43 9.22 4.92
CA SER A 600 -4.59 10.02 5.31
C SER A 600 -4.82 9.88 6.81
N LYS A 601 -5.10 10.98 7.51
CA LYS A 601 -5.46 10.98 8.93
C LYS A 601 -6.78 10.21 9.12
N CYS A 602 -6.81 9.32 10.13
CA CYS A 602 -8.01 8.57 10.50
C CYS A 602 -9.03 9.41 11.28
#